data_AF-A0A932K0Y3-F1
#
_entry.id   AF-A0A932K0Y3-F1
#
_cell.length_a   1.000
_cell.length_b   1.000
_cell.length_c   1.000
_cell.angle_alpha   90.00
_cell.angle_beta   90.00
_cell.angle_gamma   90.00
#
_symmetry.space_group_name_H-M   'P 1'
#
loop_
_entity.id
_entity.type
_entity.pdbx_description
1 polymer ?
#
loop_
_entity_poly.entity_id
_entity_poly.type
_entity_poly.pdbx_seq_one_letter_code
_entity_poly.pdbx_strand_id
1 'polypeptide(L)'
;MDFSLRDLRAFAVRNRLDIMFLVRSSNAAWMVNRRGLVARPPVGDSSLAGVEEVLAAADEFLIENGAAPRQRLSREQFVQLMAARASGASGGREKDEE
;
A
#
# COMPACT_ATOMS: atom_id res chain seq x y z
N MET A 1 13.37 5.52 -4.00
CA MET A 1 12.92 4.20 -4.47
C MET A 1 11.50 4.36 -4.93
N ASP A 2 11.27 4.22 -6.24
CA ASP A 2 9.94 4.27 -6.81
C ASP A 2 9.38 2.84 -6.91
N PHE A 3 8.07 2.66 -6.77
CA PHE A 3 7.44 1.34 -6.76
C PHE A 3 6.23 1.34 -7.69
N SER A 4 6.08 0.26 -8.44
CA SER A 4 5.01 0.16 -9.43
C SER A 4 3.69 -0.28 -8.78
N LEU A 5 2.59 -0.11 -9.52
CA LEU A 5 1.30 -0.68 -9.11
C LEU A 5 1.38 -2.21 -8.96
N ARG A 6 2.21 -2.88 -9.75
CA ARG A 6 2.46 -4.32 -9.62
C ARG A 6 3.10 -4.66 -8.28
N ASP A 7 4.10 -3.90 -7.85
CA ASP A 7 4.77 -4.10 -6.56
C ASP A 7 3.79 -3.86 -5.41
N LEU A 8 2.98 -2.81 -5.50
CA LEU A 8 1.94 -2.50 -4.53
C LEU A 8 0.92 -3.64 -4.39
N ARG A 9 0.48 -4.21 -5.51
CA ARG A 9 -0.44 -5.37 -5.53
C ARG A 9 0.19 -6.60 -4.88
N ALA A 10 1.44 -6.92 -5.25
CA ALA A 10 2.15 -8.04 -4.66
C ALA A 10 2.33 -7.85 -3.14
N PHE A 11 2.66 -6.63 -2.72
CA PHE A 11 2.82 -6.27 -1.31
C PHE A 11 1.51 -6.42 -0.53
N ALA A 12 0.40 -5.89 -1.06
CA ALA A 12 -0.93 -6.00 -0.45
C ALA A 12 -1.36 -7.46 -0.25
N VAL A 13 -1.18 -8.30 -1.27
CA VAL A 13 -1.54 -9.73 -1.22
C VAL A 13 -0.67 -10.48 -0.21
N ARG A 14 0.66 -10.30 -0.30
CA ARG A 14 1.63 -10.98 0.57
C ARG A 14 1.37 -10.69 2.05
N ASN A 15 1.01 -9.45 2.36
CA ASN A 15 0.83 -8.99 3.73
C ASN A 15 -0.63 -8.98 4.19
N ARG A 16 -1.58 -9.36 3.32
CA ARG A 16 -3.03 -9.32 3.54
C ARG A 16 -3.53 -7.94 3.98
N LEU A 17 -3.06 -6.89 3.30
CA LEU A 17 -3.36 -5.48 3.62
C LEU A 17 -4.30 -4.87 2.59
N ASP A 18 -5.19 -4.00 3.03
CA ASP A 18 -5.89 -3.05 2.17
C ASP A 18 -5.13 -1.72 2.23
N ILE A 19 -4.74 -1.20 1.08
CA ILE A 19 -3.89 -0.02 0.95
C ILE A 19 -4.62 1.01 0.11
N MET A 20 -5.00 2.12 0.71
CA MET A 20 -5.52 3.28 0.01
C MET A 20 -4.43 4.32 -0.12
N PHE A 21 -4.32 4.94 -1.29
CA PHE A 21 -3.35 6.00 -1.56
C PHE A 21 -4.08 7.17 -2.17
N LEU A 22 -3.72 8.38 -1.73
CA LEU A 22 -4.40 9.60 -2.11
C LEU A 22 -3.41 10.75 -2.36
N VAL A 23 -3.88 11.67 -3.21
CA VAL A 23 -3.22 12.92 -3.55
C VAL A 23 -4.03 14.03 -2.91
N ARG A 24 -3.53 14.63 -1.83
CA ARG A 24 -4.29 15.64 -1.05
C ARG A 24 -4.61 16.89 -1.86
N SER A 25 -3.71 17.30 -2.76
CA SER A 25 -3.90 18.51 -3.59
C SER A 25 -5.08 18.42 -4.54
N SER A 26 -5.37 17.21 -5.05
CA SER A 26 -6.41 16.96 -6.06
C SER A 26 -7.57 16.15 -5.49
N ASN A 27 -7.48 15.76 -4.21
CA ASN A 27 -8.42 14.86 -3.55
C ASN A 27 -8.70 13.57 -4.36
N ALA A 28 -7.72 13.08 -5.12
CA ALA A 28 -7.84 11.86 -5.90
C ALA A 28 -7.33 10.68 -5.06
N ALA A 29 -7.99 9.53 -5.14
CA ALA A 29 -7.68 8.37 -4.32
C ALA A 29 -7.95 7.05 -5.05
N TRP A 30 -7.13 6.06 -4.79
CA TRP A 30 -7.29 4.69 -5.26
C TRP A 30 -6.97 3.72 -4.13
N MET A 31 -7.48 2.50 -4.23
CA MET A 31 -7.25 1.45 -3.25
C MET A 31 -6.80 0.17 -3.92
N VAL A 32 -5.84 -0.51 -3.32
CA VAL A 32 -5.51 -1.91 -3.59
C VAL A 32 -5.90 -2.74 -2.39
N ASN A 33 -6.83 -3.66 -2.56
CA ASN A 33 -7.25 -4.52 -1.47
C ASN A 33 -6.28 -5.69 -1.23
N ARG A 34 -6.49 -6.42 -0.14
CA ARG A 34 -5.71 -7.62 0.25
C ARG A 34 -5.73 -8.77 -0.76
N ARG A 35 -6.60 -8.72 -1.78
CA ARG A 35 -6.65 -9.66 -2.91
C ARG A 35 -5.89 -9.15 -4.13
N GLY A 36 -5.26 -7.98 -4.04
CA GLY A 36 -4.56 -7.33 -5.14
C GLY A 36 -5.50 -6.76 -6.20
N LEU A 37 -6.77 -6.51 -5.86
CA LEU A 37 -7.71 -5.83 -6.74
C LEU A 37 -7.62 -4.33 -6.52
N VAL A 38 -7.64 -3.59 -7.62
CA VAL A 38 -7.65 -2.13 -7.63
C VAL A 38 -9.11 -1.67 -7.64
N ALA A 39 -9.47 -0.78 -6.73
CA ALA A 39 -10.81 -0.21 -6.64
C ALA A 39 -10.74 1.30 -6.43
N ARG A 40 -11.76 2.01 -6.93
CA ARG A 40 -11.97 3.41 -6.56
C ARG A 40 -12.69 3.46 -5.22
N PRO A 41 -12.11 4.11 -4.20
CA PRO A 41 -12.81 4.30 -2.95
C PRO A 41 -13.95 5.32 -3.14
N PRO A 42 -15.00 5.28 -2.30
CA PRO A 42 -16.09 6.27 -2.33
C PRO A 42 -15.65 7.65 -1.79
N VAL A 43 -14.35 7.86 -1.58
CA VAL A 43 -13.76 9.11 -1.09
C VAL A 43 -12.89 9.72 -2.17
N GLY A 44 -13.04 11.03 -2.39
CA GLY A 44 -12.25 11.80 -3.35
C GLY A 44 -12.86 11.92 -4.75
N ASP A 45 -12.42 12.94 -5.49
CA ASP A 45 -12.82 13.17 -6.89
C ASP A 45 -11.80 12.51 -7.82
N SER A 46 -11.97 11.20 -8.02
CA SER A 46 -11.07 10.38 -8.87
C SER A 46 -11.66 10.15 -10.25
N SER A 47 -12.52 11.07 -10.69
CA SER A 47 -13.32 10.96 -11.91
C SER A 47 -12.45 10.97 -13.17
N LEU A 48 -11.26 11.58 -13.09
CA LEU A 48 -10.40 11.88 -14.23
C LEU A 48 -8.95 11.37 -14.11
N ALA A 49 -8.50 10.93 -12.92
CA ALA A 49 -7.11 10.57 -12.68
C ALA A 49 -6.87 9.06 -12.77
N GLY A 50 -5.90 8.66 -13.59
CA GLY A 50 -5.51 7.25 -13.76
C GLY A 50 -4.85 6.68 -12.50
N VAL A 51 -5.03 5.39 -12.23
CA VAL A 51 -4.48 4.73 -11.02
C VAL A 51 -2.97 4.92 -10.87
N GLU A 52 -2.21 4.81 -11.96
CA GLU A 52 -0.74 4.95 -11.90
C GLU A 52 -0.30 6.40 -11.72
N GLU A 53 -1.04 7.35 -12.28
CA GLU A 53 -0.79 8.78 -12.06
C GLU A 53 -1.04 9.16 -10.60
N VAL A 54 -2.16 8.71 -10.03
CA VAL A 54 -2.46 8.93 -8.61
C VAL A 54 -1.41 8.24 -7.72
N LEU A 55 -0.96 7.04 -8.08
CA LEU A 55 0.11 6.36 -7.33
C LEU A 55 1.43 7.15 -7.37
N ALA A 56 1.78 7.66 -8.55
CA ALA A 56 2.99 8.46 -8.75
C ALA A 56 2.92 9.82 -8.04
N ALA A 57 1.75 10.41 -7.86
CA ALA A 57 1.55 11.66 -7.15
C ALA A 57 1.18 11.50 -5.67
N ALA A 58 0.85 10.28 -5.21
CA ALA A 58 0.32 10.04 -3.88
C ALA A 58 1.31 10.48 -2.79
N ASP A 59 0.79 11.27 -1.86
CA ASP A 59 1.53 11.81 -0.73
C ASP A 59 1.08 11.21 0.61
N GLU A 60 -0.10 10.58 0.66
CA GLU A 60 -0.63 9.88 1.83
C GLU A 60 -1.09 8.45 1.48
N PHE A 61 -0.69 7.50 2.35
CA PHE A 61 -1.00 6.08 2.26
C PHE A 61 -1.70 5.63 3.54
N LEU A 62 -2.81 4.93 3.39
CA LEU A 62 -3.63 4.41 4.47
C LEU A 62 -3.62 2.90 4.39
N ILE A 63 -3.08 2.25 5.41
CA ILE A 63 -3.00 0.80 5.51
C ILE A 63 -4.02 0.32 6.53
N GLU A 64 -4.88 -0.59 6.09
CA GLU A 64 -5.78 -1.34 6.94
C GLU A 64 -5.38 -2.82 6.90
N ASN A 65 -5.05 -3.35 8.06
CA ASN A 65 -4.91 -4.78 8.27
C ASN A 65 -6.11 -5.15 9.13
N GLY A 66 -7.03 -6.00 8.68
CA GLY A 66 -8.40 -6.13 9.25
C GLY A 66 -8.55 -6.39 10.76
N ALA A 67 -7.46 -6.53 11.53
CA ALA A 67 -7.43 -6.62 12.99
C ALA A 67 -6.72 -5.43 13.69
N ALA A 68 -6.02 -4.56 12.97
CA ALA A 68 -5.20 -3.47 13.49
C ALA A 68 -5.79 -2.09 13.11
N PRO A 69 -5.51 -1.04 13.90
CA PRO A 69 -5.96 0.30 13.58
C PRO A 69 -5.39 0.76 12.22
N ARG A 70 -6.18 1.55 11.50
CA ARG A 70 -5.75 2.19 10.24
C ARG A 70 -4.49 3.00 10.47
N GLN A 71 -3.43 2.69 9.76
CA GLN A 71 -2.17 3.41 9.83
C GLN A 71 -2.09 4.41 8.67
N ARG A 72 -1.91 5.69 9.00
CA ARG A 72 -1.58 6.73 8.01
C ARG A 72 -0.07 6.84 7.89
N LEU A 73 0.43 6.81 6.67
CA LEU A 73 1.85 6.88 6.35
C LEU A 73 2.07 7.90 5.25
N SER A 74 3.17 8.65 5.34
CA SER A 74 3.68 9.39 4.19
C SER A 74 4.23 8.42 3.14
N ARG A 75 4.45 8.91 1.91
CA ARG A 75 5.12 8.12 0.86
C ARG A 75 6.44 7.52 1.32
N GLU A 76 7.27 8.31 2.00
CA GLU A 76 8.59 7.84 2.47
C GLU A 76 8.47 6.73 3.51
N GLN A 77 7.56 6.88 4.48
CA GLN A 77 7.28 5.86 5.48
C GLN A 77 6.72 4.58 4.85
N PHE A 78 5.87 4.72 3.83
CA PHE A 78 5.32 3.59 3.09
C PHE A 78 6.40 2.81 2.34
N VAL A 79 7.30 3.52 1.66
CA VAL A 79 8.46 2.91 0.96
C VAL A 79 9.36 2.18 1.95
N GLN A 80 9.67 2.78 3.10
CA GLN A 80 10.44 2.13 4.17
C GLN A 80 9.74 0.87 4.68
N LEU A 81 8.42 0.91 4.88
CA LEU A 81 7.65 -0.26 5.32
C LEU A 81 7.72 -1.40 4.29
N MET A 82 7.55 -1.10 3.00
CA MET A 82 7.67 -2.10 1.94
C MET A 82 9.07 -2.71 1.90
N ALA A 83 10.11 -1.88 2.02
CA ALA A 83 11.50 -2.34 2.05
C ALA A 83 11.77 -3.24 3.27
N ALA A 84 11.33 -2.83 4.47
CA ALA A 84 11.50 -3.60 5.70
C ALA A 84 10.81 -4.98 5.62
N ARG A 85 9.59 -5.03 5.07
CA ARG A 85 8.81 -6.26 4.89
C ARG A 85 9.36 -7.14 3.75
N ALA A 86 9.97 -6.54 2.73
CA ALA A 86 10.65 -7.29 1.68
C ALA A 86 11.85 -8.06 2.24
N SER A 87 12.63 -7.42 3.11
CA SER A 87 13.80 -8.01 3.78
C SER A 87 13.44 -8.98 4.91
N GLY A 88 12.41 -8.68 5.71
CA GLY A 88 12.00 -9.51 6.85
C GLY A 88 11.41 -10.87 6.47
N ALA A 89 11.06 -11.07 5.20
CA ALA A 89 10.51 -12.33 4.73
C ALA A 89 11.57 -13.37 4.30
N SER A 90 12.85 -13.05 4.48
CA SER A 90 13.98 -13.99 4.36
C SER A 90 14.52 -14.51 5.70
N GLY A 91 13.99 -14.05 6.85
CA GLY A 91 14.56 -14.31 8.18
C GLY A 91 13.63 -15.02 9.17
N GLY A 92 12.86 -16.02 8.73
CA GLY A 92 11.89 -16.71 9.59
C GLY A 92 11.92 -18.23 9.44
N ARG A 93 13.11 -18.85 9.50
CA ARG A 93 13.24 -20.29 9.75
C ARG A 93 14.59 -20.64 10.38
N GLU A 94 14.72 -20.31 11.66
CA GLU A 94 15.58 -21.03 12.60
C GLU A 94 14.57 -21.50 13.67
N LYS A 95 13.95 -22.69 13.53
CA LYS A 95 14.46 -23.99 13.98
C LYS A 95 15.34 -23.88 15.23
N ASP A 96 14.71 -23.63 16.36
CA ASP A 96 15.17 -24.17 17.64
C ASP A 96 14.47 -25.53 17.85
N GLU A 97 15.10 -26.57 17.29
CA GLU A 97 15.09 -27.91 17.84
C GLU A 97 16.42 -28.04 18.60
N GLU A 98 16.38 -27.98 19.93
CA GLU A 98 17.00 -28.94 20.86
C GLU A 98 16.63 -28.63 22.32
#